data_AF-A0A8T1TKB9-F1
#
_entry.id   AF-A0A8T1TKB9-F1
#
_cell.length_a   1.000
_cell.length_b   1.000
_cell.length_c   1.000
_cell.angle_alpha   90.00
_cell.angle_beta   90.00
_cell.angle_gamma   90.00
#
_symmetry.space_group_name_H-M   'P 1'
#
loop_
_entity.id
_entity.type
_entity.pdbx_description
1 polymer ?
#
loop_
_entity_poly.entity_id
_entity_poly.type
_entity_poly.pdbx_seq_one_letter_code
_entity_poly.pdbx_strand_id
1 'polypeptide(L)'
;MWTVKSPHRFLTLVMFALLALAATTMTASPIKQTGPTQRRLATSLADAPSLRLQFTLKRTSMNVYGQSQFYVFANPVVSSD
;
A
#
# COMPACT_ATOMS: atom_id res chain seq x y z
N MET A 1 -67.59 0.05 4.09
CA MET A 1 -66.52 1.04 4.32
C MET A 1 -65.40 0.38 5.12
N TRP A 2 -64.45 -0.28 4.44
CA TRP A 2 -63.28 -0.91 5.06
C TRP A 2 -62.03 -0.24 4.50
N THR A 3 -61.32 0.46 5.38
CA THR A 3 -60.15 1.26 5.06
C THR A 3 -58.92 0.34 5.11
N VAL A 4 -58.23 0.17 3.98
CA VAL A 4 -56.98 -0.62 3.93
C VAL A 4 -55.88 0.19 4.61
N LYS A 5 -55.45 -0.31 5.77
CA LYS A 5 -54.48 0.29 6.68
C LYS A 5 -53.07 -0.17 6.33
N SER A 6 -52.21 0.82 6.11
CA SER A 6 -50.73 0.82 6.07
C SER A 6 -50.05 0.65 4.70
N PRO A 7 -49.40 1.71 4.17
CA PRO A 7 -48.66 1.71 2.91
C PRO A 7 -47.19 1.23 3.05
N HIS A 8 -46.72 0.93 4.27
CA HIS A 8 -45.30 0.63 4.53
C HIS A 8 -44.86 -0.79 4.15
N ARG A 9 -45.79 -1.73 3.97
CA ARG A 9 -45.46 -3.12 3.58
C ARG A 9 -45.14 -3.28 2.10
N PHE A 10 -45.61 -2.35 1.27
CA PHE A 10 -45.28 -2.31 -0.16
C PHE A 10 -43.90 -1.69 -0.40
N LEU A 11 -43.53 -0.68 0.40
CA LEU A 11 -42.25 0.02 0.27
C LEU A 11 -41.05 -0.90 0.60
N THR A 12 -41.19 -1.80 1.57
CA THR A 12 -40.12 -2.74 1.96
C THR A 12 -39.85 -3.82 0.91
N LEU A 13 -40.86 -4.27 0.16
CA LEU A 13 -40.70 -5.26 -0.90
C LEU A 13 -39.98 -4.70 -2.13
N VAL A 14 -40.25 -3.44 -2.51
CA VAL A 14 -39.57 -2.78 -3.63
C VAL A 14 -38.09 -2.53 -3.33
N MET A 15 -37.74 -2.22 -2.08
CA MET A 15 -36.35 -1.96 -1.68
C MET A 15 -35.49 -3.24 -1.72
N PHE A 16 -36.04 -4.39 -1.31
CA PHE A 16 -35.32 -5.67 -1.42
C PHE A 16 -35.14 -6.15 -2.87
N ALA A 17 -36.08 -5.85 -3.77
CA ALA A 17 -35.96 -6.20 -5.18
C ALA A 17 -34.87 -5.37 -5.90
N LEU A 18 -34.65 -4.12 -5.51
CA LEU A 18 -33.59 -3.28 -6.09
C LEU A 18 -32.17 -3.66 -5.61
N LEU A 19 -32.03 -4.28 -4.44
CA LEU A 19 -30.72 -4.62 -3.87
C LEU A 19 -30.14 -5.94 -4.44
N ALA A 20 -30.95 -6.77 -5.09
CA ALA A 20 -30.52 -8.05 -5.66
C ALA A 20 -29.96 -7.96 -7.09
N LEU A 21 -30.14 -6.82 -7.79
CA LEU A 21 -29.68 -6.67 -9.19
C LEU A 21 -28.23 -6.17 -9.32
N ALA A 22 -27.57 -5.82 -8.21
CA ALA A 22 -26.17 -5.38 -8.21
C ALA A 22 -25.17 -6.54 -8.00
N ALA A 23 -25.64 -7.77 -7.86
CA ALA A 23 -24.77 -8.93 -7.67
C ALA A 23 -24.41 -9.56 -9.02
N THR A 24 -23.14 -9.38 -9.38
CA THR A 24 -22.32 -10.31 -10.19
C THR A 24 -22.42 -10.21 -11.72
N THR A 25 -21.70 -9.25 -12.29
CA THR A 25 -21.02 -9.42 -13.59
C THR A 25 -19.54 -9.09 -13.45
N MET A 26 -18.80 -9.90 -12.67
CA MET A 26 -17.35 -9.98 -12.83
C MET A 26 -17.03 -11.08 -13.82
N THR A 27 -17.20 -10.78 -15.11
CA THR A 27 -16.55 -11.56 -16.16
C THR A 27 -15.05 -11.27 -16.06
N ALA A 28 -14.33 -12.20 -15.44
CA ALA A 28 -12.88 -12.20 -15.46
C ALA A 28 -12.42 -12.08 -16.93
N SER A 29 -11.76 -10.97 -17.24
CA SER A 29 -11.07 -10.83 -18.53
C SER A 29 -9.99 -11.92 -18.58
N PRO A 30 -9.81 -12.63 -19.71
CA PRO A 30 -8.75 -13.62 -19.80
C PRO A 30 -7.42 -12.88 -19.67
N ILE A 31 -6.76 -13.06 -18.52
CA ILE A 31 -5.37 -12.65 -18.32
C ILE A 31 -4.59 -13.39 -19.39
N LYS A 32 -4.25 -12.71 -20.48
CA LYS A 32 -3.21 -13.18 -21.39
C LYS A 32 -1.93 -13.19 -20.57
N GLN A 33 -1.56 -14.37 -20.11
CA GLN A 33 -0.31 -14.65 -19.42
C GLN A 33 0.84 -14.51 -20.43
N THR A 34 1.20 -13.26 -20.74
CA THR A 34 2.39 -12.92 -21.52
C THR A 34 3.61 -13.00 -20.60
N GLY A 35 4.15 -14.22 -20.49
CA GLY A 35 5.51 -14.52 -20.02
C GLY A 35 5.84 -14.09 -18.59
N PRO A 36 6.99 -14.52 -18.05
CA PRO A 36 7.55 -13.90 -16.87
C PRO A 36 8.00 -12.50 -17.28
N THR A 37 7.07 -11.54 -17.27
CA THR A 37 7.44 -10.14 -17.17
C THR A 37 7.97 -9.98 -15.74
N GLN A 38 9.19 -10.44 -15.51
CA GLN A 38 10.03 -10.04 -14.39
C GLN A 38 10.08 -8.53 -14.48
N ARG A 39 9.15 -7.87 -13.77
CA ARG A 39 9.14 -6.43 -13.56
C ARG A 39 10.54 -6.12 -13.08
N ARG A 40 11.36 -5.59 -13.97
CA ARG A 40 12.77 -5.33 -13.75
C ARG A 40 12.82 -4.23 -12.71
N LEU A 41 12.71 -4.61 -11.44
CA LEU A 41 13.14 -3.85 -10.28
C LEU A 41 14.68 -3.81 -10.32
N ALA A 42 15.26 -3.42 -11.47
CA ALA A 42 16.59 -2.87 -11.48
C ALA A 42 16.43 -1.43 -10.99
N THR A 43 16.07 -1.27 -9.73
CA THR A 43 16.32 -0.03 -9.00
C THR A 43 17.82 0.03 -8.87
N SER A 44 18.47 0.59 -9.88
CA SER A 44 19.89 0.88 -9.83
C SER A 44 20.12 1.76 -8.61
N LEU A 45 20.92 1.29 -7.66
CA LEU A 45 21.35 2.13 -6.54
C LEU A 45 22.22 3.29 -7.01
N ALA A 46 22.69 3.28 -8.26
CA ALA A 46 23.44 4.38 -8.86
C ALA A 46 22.64 5.69 -8.89
N ASP A 47 21.32 5.62 -9.03
CA ASP A 47 20.43 6.79 -9.07
C ASP A 47 19.71 7.03 -7.73
N ALA A 48 20.06 6.27 -6.69
CA ALA A 48 19.40 6.40 -5.39
C ALA A 48 19.87 7.68 -4.66
N PRO A 49 18.96 8.37 -3.96
CA PRO A 49 19.32 9.56 -3.19
C PRO A 49 20.24 9.21 -2.01
N SER A 50 21.04 10.18 -1.57
CA SER A 50 21.86 10.03 -0.36
C SER A 50 20.99 9.76 0.87
N LEU A 51 21.47 8.86 1.72
CA LEU A 51 20.81 8.48 2.97
C LEU A 51 21.36 9.32 4.12
N ARG A 52 20.48 9.79 5.02
CA ARG A 52 20.87 10.40 6.30
C ARG A 52 20.72 9.38 7.42
N LEU A 53 21.84 8.97 7.99
CA LEU A 53 21.91 8.00 9.06
C LEU A 53 22.18 8.71 10.39
N GLN A 54 21.35 8.48 11.41
CA GLN A 54 21.57 9.01 12.74
C GLN A 54 22.33 7.98 13.59
N PHE A 55 23.44 8.41 14.18
CA PHE A 55 24.25 7.59 15.07
C PHE A 55 24.14 8.10 16.50
N THR A 56 24.06 7.15 17.43
CA THR A 56 24.17 7.38 18.87
C THR A 56 25.19 6.41 19.45
N LEU A 57 26.25 6.94 20.03
CA LEU A 57 27.36 6.19 20.60
C LEU A 57 27.07 5.80 22.05
N LYS A 58 27.36 4.55 22.41
CA LYS A 58 27.04 3.98 23.73
C LYS A 58 28.04 4.38 24.82
N ARG A 59 29.31 4.62 24.48
CA ARG A 59 30.37 4.93 25.44
C ARG A 59 30.95 6.30 25.15
N THR A 60 31.19 7.09 26.19
CA THR A 60 31.77 8.43 26.09
C THR A 60 33.18 8.42 25.49
N SER A 61 33.93 7.34 25.68
CA SER A 61 35.25 7.14 25.06
C SER A 61 35.22 7.01 23.54
N MET A 62 34.04 6.80 22.94
CA MET A 62 33.88 6.69 21.48
C MET A 62 33.43 8.00 20.85
N ASN A 63 33.26 9.06 21.64
CA ASN A 63 32.78 10.34 21.14
C ASN A 63 33.67 10.84 20.00
N VAL A 64 33.03 11.23 18.91
CA VAL A 64 33.71 11.82 17.75
C VAL A 64 33.64 13.33 17.93
N TYR A 65 34.81 13.98 18.08
CA TYR A 65 34.90 15.41 18.40
C TYR A 65 34.05 15.83 19.63
N GLY A 66 34.04 14.98 20.66
CA GLY A 66 33.24 15.21 21.87
C GLY A 66 31.74 14.94 21.73
N GLN A 67 31.26 14.59 20.54
CA GLN A 67 29.85 14.30 20.28
C GLN A 67 29.57 12.80 20.33
N SER A 68 28.47 12.42 21.00
CA SER A 68 27.94 11.06 21.01
C SER A 68 26.81 10.85 20.00
N GLN A 69 26.22 11.93 19.48
CA GLN A 69 25.13 11.90 18.51
C GLN A 69 25.50 12.73 17.28
N PHE A 70 25.35 12.15 16.09
CA PHE A 70 25.66 12.82 14.84
C PHE A 70 24.95 12.17 13.65
N TYR A 71 24.96 12.86 12.51
CA TYR A 71 24.44 12.36 11.25
C TYR A 71 25.58 12.00 10.30
N VAL A 72 25.40 10.93 9.54
CA VAL A 72 26.26 10.55 8.42
C VAL A 72 25.42 10.55 7.15
N PHE A 73 25.94 11.18 6.10
CA PHE A 73 25.33 11.16 4.77
C PHE A 73 26.06 10.15 3.91
N ALA A 74 25.35 9.17 3.36
CA ALA A 74 25.94 8.06 2.63
C ALA A 74 25.30 7.89 1.26
N ASN A 75 26.12 7.62 0.24
CA ASN A 75 25.67 7.27 -1.10
C ASN A 75 25.65 5.74 -1.20
N PRO A 76 24.49 5.11 -1.43
CA PRO A 76 24.38 3.66 -1.42
C PRO A 76 25.00 3.05 -2.69
N VAL A 77 25.76 1.97 -2.53
CA VAL A 77 26.38 1.21 -3.62
C VAL A 77 25.99 -0.26 -3.54
N VAL A 78 25.97 -0.95 -4.68
CA VAL A 78 25.69 -2.39 -4.73
C VAL A 78 26.98 -3.14 -4.33
N SER A 79 26.88 -4.04 -3.35
CA SER A 79 27.98 -4.95 -3.01
C SER A 79 28.25 -5.91 -4.17
N SER A 80 29.52 -6.16 -4.49
CA SER A 80 29.95 -7.16 -5.46
C SER A 80 30.23 -8.54 -4.85
N ASP A 81 30.14 -8.64 -3.52
CA ASP A 81 30.34 -9.85 -2.72
C ASP A 81 29.02 -10.62 -2.56
#